data_AF-A0A3B9C2V7-F1
#
_entry.id   AF-A0A3B9C2V7-F1
#
_cell.length_a   1.000
_cell.length_b   1.000
_cell.length_c   1.000
_cell.angle_alpha   90.00
_cell.angle_beta   90.00
_cell.angle_gamma   90.00
#
_symmetry.space_group_name_H-M   'P 1'
#
loop_
_entity.id
_entity.type
_entity.pdbx_description
1 polymer ?
#
loop_
_entity_poly.entity_id
_entity_poly.type
_entity_poly.pdbx_seq_one_letter_code
_entity_poly.pdbx_strand_id
1 'polypeptide(L)'
;VREKTDILDAVGNTTAATGKGFAIASAALTALALFAAFVGIAKIDGIDIYRADVLAGLFVGAMIPFIFSSLAITAVGQAAMAMVEEVRRQFREIPGILEGKGKPEYEKCVAISTEASIKKMMLPGAIAIISPLIIGFVFGPEVLGGFLAGATVSGVLMGMFQNNAGGAW
;
A
#
# COMPACT_ATOMS: atom_id res chain seq x y z
N VAL A 1 16.83 -16.40 -26.26
CA VAL A 1 15.50 -16.31 -25.61
C VAL A 1 15.52 -15.30 -24.48
N ARG A 2 16.42 -15.43 -23.49
CA ARG A 2 16.54 -14.51 -22.34
C ARG A 2 16.65 -13.02 -22.71
N GLU A 3 17.51 -12.65 -23.66
CA GLU A 3 17.62 -11.25 -24.12
C GLU A 3 16.30 -10.66 -24.65
N LYS A 4 15.51 -11.45 -25.39
CA LYS A 4 14.19 -11.02 -25.86
C LYS A 4 13.19 -10.87 -24.71
N THR A 5 13.23 -11.77 -23.73
CA THR A 5 12.34 -11.70 -22.57
C THR A 5 12.72 -10.57 -21.63
N ASP A 6 14.00 -10.25 -21.50
CA ASP A 6 14.48 -9.14 -20.65
C ASP A 6 14.05 -7.78 -21.23
N ILE A 7 14.09 -7.61 -22.56
CA ILE A 7 13.54 -6.42 -23.22
C ILE A 7 12.02 -6.31 -22.95
N LEU A 8 11.29 -7.42 -23.04
CA LEU A 8 9.85 -7.44 -22.77
C LEU A 8 9.53 -7.15 -21.29
N ASP A 9 10.36 -7.63 -20.36
CA ASP A 9 10.22 -7.39 -18.92
C ASP A 9 10.42 -5.89 -18.59
N ALA A 10 11.43 -5.25 -19.18
CA ALA A 10 11.66 -3.82 -19.02
C ALA A 10 10.47 -2.96 -19.53
N VAL A 11 9.92 -3.32 -20.68
CA VAL A 11 8.68 -2.69 -21.20
C VAL A 11 7.49 -2.99 -20.28
N GLY A 12 7.41 -4.19 -19.73
CA GLY A 12 6.42 -4.61 -18.75
C GLY A 12 6.43 -3.75 -17.48
N ASN A 13 7.62 -3.46 -16.94
CA ASN A 13 7.78 -2.59 -15.76
C ASN A 13 7.29 -1.16 -16.02
N THR A 14 7.59 -0.62 -17.20
CA THR A 14 7.11 0.72 -17.61
C THR A 14 5.57 0.73 -17.78
N THR A 15 5.02 -0.32 -18.38
CA THR A 15 3.56 -0.47 -18.56
C THR A 15 2.85 -0.62 -17.22
N ALA A 16 3.42 -1.38 -16.28
CA ALA A 16 2.90 -1.54 -14.93
C ALA A 16 2.90 -0.20 -14.17
N ALA A 17 3.97 0.60 -14.29
CA ALA A 17 4.04 1.92 -13.68
C ALA A 17 2.97 2.86 -14.26
N THR A 18 2.74 2.82 -15.57
CA THR A 18 1.69 3.60 -16.24
C THR A 18 0.30 3.19 -15.77
N GLY A 19 0.03 1.89 -15.68
CA GLY A 19 -1.24 1.35 -15.18
C GLY A 19 -1.54 1.76 -13.74
N LYS A 20 -0.53 1.69 -12.85
CA LYS A 20 -0.64 2.18 -11.47
C LYS A 20 -0.90 3.68 -11.41
N GLY A 21 -0.22 4.48 -12.25
CA GLY A 21 -0.46 5.92 -12.34
C GLY A 21 -1.90 6.26 -12.75
N PHE A 22 -2.44 5.55 -13.75
CA PHE A 22 -3.84 5.72 -14.17
C PHE A 22 -4.81 5.36 -13.05
N ALA A 23 -4.57 4.25 -12.34
CA ALA A 23 -5.38 3.83 -11.21
C ALA A 23 -5.39 4.88 -10.08
N ILE A 24 -4.23 5.45 -9.74
CA ILE A 24 -4.11 6.49 -8.71
C ILE A 24 -4.86 7.76 -9.12
N ALA A 25 -4.70 8.22 -10.37
CA ALA A 25 -5.39 9.40 -10.87
C ALA A 25 -6.92 9.21 -10.89
N SER A 26 -7.39 8.04 -11.35
CA SER A 26 -8.81 7.70 -11.35
C SER A 26 -9.37 7.62 -9.92
N ALA A 27 -8.63 7.04 -8.98
CA ALA A 27 -8.99 7.01 -7.56
C ALA A 27 -9.07 8.43 -6.97
N ALA A 28 -8.15 9.33 -7.32
CA ALA A 28 -8.17 10.72 -6.87
C ALA A 28 -9.43 11.46 -7.35
N LEU A 29 -9.76 11.36 -8.65
CA LEU A 29 -10.97 11.97 -9.20
C LEU A 29 -12.24 11.39 -8.59
N THR A 30 -12.26 10.08 -8.38
CA THR A 30 -13.39 9.39 -7.73
C THR A 30 -13.54 9.84 -6.27
N ALA A 31 -12.44 9.98 -5.53
CA ALA A 31 -12.46 10.48 -4.16
C ALA A 31 -13.03 11.90 -4.10
N LEU A 32 -12.64 12.80 -5.01
CA LEU A 32 -13.21 14.14 -5.13
C LEU A 32 -14.72 14.13 -5.42
N ALA A 33 -15.20 13.25 -6.29
CA ALA A 33 -16.63 13.09 -6.55
C ALA A 33 -17.38 12.56 -5.31
N LEU A 34 -16.79 11.58 -4.61
CA LEU A 34 -17.33 11.03 -3.38
C LEU A 34 -17.37 12.07 -2.25
N PHE A 35 -16.44 13.04 -2.21
CA PHE A 35 -16.51 14.17 -1.29
C PHE A 35 -17.74 15.04 -1.50
N ALA A 36 -18.00 15.41 -2.75
CA ALA A 36 -19.17 16.22 -3.07
C ALA A 36 -20.47 15.49 -2.68
N ALA A 37 -20.54 14.18 -2.95
CA ALA A 37 -21.66 13.35 -2.52
C ALA A 37 -21.75 13.24 -0.98
N PHE A 38 -20.63 13.07 -0.29
CA PHE A 38 -20.58 12.98 1.17
C PHE A 38 -21.11 14.24 1.85
N VAL A 39 -20.69 15.43 1.41
CA VAL A 39 -21.16 16.73 1.93
C VAL A 39 -22.69 16.81 1.84
N GLY A 40 -23.26 16.44 0.69
CA GLY A 40 -24.70 16.45 0.48
C GLY A 40 -25.46 15.43 1.35
N ILE A 41 -24.95 14.21 1.48
CA ILE A 41 -25.59 13.14 2.27
C ILE A 41 -25.49 13.42 3.77
N ALA A 42 -24.34 13.93 4.22
CA ALA A 42 -24.09 14.26 5.62
C ALA A 42 -24.82 15.54 6.07
N LYS A 43 -25.46 16.26 5.13
CA LYS A 43 -26.18 17.53 5.38
C LYS A 43 -25.29 18.57 6.06
N ILE A 44 -24.04 18.68 5.62
CA ILE A 44 -23.11 19.71 6.07
C ILE A 44 -23.01 20.79 4.99
N ASP A 45 -22.94 22.06 5.41
CA ASP A 45 -22.87 23.20 4.48
C ASP A 45 -21.51 23.31 3.78
N GLY A 46 -20.49 22.68 4.37
CA GLY A 46 -19.13 22.64 3.85
C GLY A 46 -18.18 22.02 4.87
N ILE A 47 -16.89 21.99 4.52
CA ILE A 47 -15.80 21.56 5.40
C ILE A 47 -14.96 22.81 5.71
N ASP A 48 -15.10 23.37 6.91
CA ASP A 48 -14.35 24.56 7.30
C ASP A 48 -12.99 24.19 7.93
N ILE A 49 -11.91 24.38 7.15
CA ILE A 49 -10.55 24.08 7.59
C ILE A 49 -10.01 25.06 8.65
N TYR A 50 -10.69 26.18 8.91
CA TYR A 50 -10.31 27.08 10.01
C TYR A 50 -10.70 26.53 11.38
N ARG A 51 -11.63 25.56 11.42
CA ARG A 51 -11.99 24.89 12.68
C ARG A 51 -10.88 23.94 13.10
N ALA A 52 -10.42 24.10 14.34
CA ALA A 52 -9.33 23.32 14.91
C ALA A 52 -9.57 21.80 14.80
N ASP A 53 -10.80 21.34 15.04
CA ASP A 53 -11.15 19.92 14.97
C ASP A 53 -11.02 19.35 13.55
N VAL A 54 -11.45 20.11 12.54
CA VAL A 54 -11.40 19.71 11.12
C VAL A 54 -9.96 19.69 10.63
N LEU A 55 -9.18 20.71 10.99
CA LEU A 55 -7.76 20.78 10.67
C LEU A 55 -6.97 19.64 11.33
N ALA A 56 -7.29 19.32 12.60
CA ALA A 56 -6.72 18.16 13.28
C ALA A 56 -7.07 16.85 12.56
N GLY A 57 -8.35 16.68 12.18
CA GLY A 57 -8.81 15.56 11.36
C GLY A 57 -8.00 15.42 10.07
N LEU A 58 -7.76 16.53 9.37
CA LEU A 58 -6.96 16.56 8.14
C LEU A 58 -5.53 16.07 8.34
N PHE A 59 -4.82 16.54 9.38
CA PHE A 59 -3.48 16.03 9.68
C PHE A 59 -3.49 14.55 10.05
N VAL A 60 -4.46 14.10 10.84
CA VAL A 60 -4.61 12.68 11.19
C VAL A 60 -4.84 11.83 9.93
N GLY A 61 -5.71 12.28 9.04
CA GLY A 61 -5.95 11.64 7.75
C GLY A 61 -4.70 11.58 6.88
N ALA A 62 -3.96 12.68 6.81
CA ALA A 62 -2.73 12.76 6.02
C ALA A 62 -1.65 11.77 6.50
N MET A 63 -1.64 11.39 7.79
CA MET A 63 -0.72 10.40 8.34
C MET A 63 -1.08 8.96 7.96
N ILE A 64 -2.34 8.65 7.64
CA ILE A 64 -2.79 7.27 7.41
C ILE A 64 -2.01 6.59 6.27
N PRO A 65 -1.81 7.21 5.08
CA PRO A 65 -1.00 6.60 4.02
C PRO A 65 0.44 6.31 4.43
N PHE A 66 1.06 7.16 5.26
CA PHE A 66 2.42 6.93 5.77
C PHE A 66 2.48 5.74 6.73
N ILE A 67 1.52 5.65 7.66
CA ILE A 67 1.41 4.52 8.59
C ILE A 67 1.17 3.22 7.79
N PHE A 68 0.26 3.25 6.83
CA PHE A 68 -0.02 2.11 5.95
C PHE A 68 1.25 1.66 5.22
N SER A 69 1.96 2.59 4.57
CA SER A 69 3.22 2.29 3.88
C SER A 69 4.28 1.73 4.83
N SER A 70 4.46 2.32 6.02
CA SER A 70 5.45 1.86 7.00
C SER A 70 5.19 0.40 7.43
N LEU A 71 3.92 0.07 7.72
CA LEU A 71 3.54 -1.28 8.10
C LEU A 71 3.74 -2.27 6.94
N ALA A 72 3.36 -1.89 5.71
CA ALA A 72 3.55 -2.72 4.53
C ALA A 72 5.03 -2.98 4.24
N ILE A 73 5.88 -1.95 4.27
CA ILE A 73 7.32 -2.07 4.05
C ILE A 73 7.97 -2.95 5.13
N THR A 74 7.60 -2.75 6.40
CA THR A 74 8.11 -3.55 7.52
C THR A 74 7.70 -5.03 7.36
N ALA A 75 6.47 -5.29 6.95
CA ALA A 75 5.98 -6.64 6.69
C ALA A 75 6.77 -7.34 5.58
N VAL A 76 7.01 -6.65 4.46
CA VAL A 76 7.83 -7.17 3.35
C VAL A 76 9.26 -7.42 3.81
N GLY A 77 9.87 -6.51 4.57
CA GLY A 77 11.22 -6.67 5.09
C GLY A 77 11.38 -7.91 5.98
N GLN A 78 10.42 -8.15 6.87
CA GLN A 78 10.43 -9.33 7.74
C GLN A 78 10.26 -10.64 6.93
N ALA A 79 9.34 -10.65 5.96
CA ALA A 79 9.13 -11.81 5.09
C ALA A 79 10.35 -12.09 4.20
N ALA A 80 10.99 -11.04 3.67
CA ALA A 80 12.18 -11.15 2.85
C ALA A 80 13.37 -11.70 3.64
N MET A 81 13.56 -11.29 4.90
CA MET A 81 14.62 -11.84 5.75
C MET A 81 14.42 -13.34 6.02
N ALA A 82 13.19 -13.76 6.35
CA ALA A 82 12.87 -15.17 6.51
C ALA A 82 13.12 -15.98 5.21
N MET A 83 12.76 -15.40 4.06
CA MET A 83 13.03 -16.00 2.74
C MET A 83 14.53 -16.17 2.50
N VAL A 84 15.35 -15.15 2.80
CA VAL A 84 16.81 -15.20 2.64
C VAL A 84 17.43 -16.27 3.54
N GLU A 85 16.98 -16.36 4.80
CA GLU A 85 17.45 -17.40 5.73
C GLU A 85 17.10 -18.80 5.23
N GLU A 86 15.89 -19.00 4.71
CA GLU A 86 15.47 -20.30 4.15
C GLU A 86 16.26 -20.67 2.89
N VAL A 87 16.49 -19.72 1.97
CA VAL A 87 17.33 -19.96 0.78
C VAL A 87 18.76 -20.30 1.18
N ARG A 88 19.34 -19.59 2.16
CA ARG A 88 20.68 -19.88 2.70
C ARG A 88 20.74 -21.27 3.35
N ARG A 89 19.70 -21.65 4.09
CA ARG A 89 19.58 -22.98 4.69
C ARG A 89 19.58 -24.06 3.61
N GLN A 90 18.77 -23.91 2.56
CA GLN A 90 18.71 -24.85 1.44
C GLN A 90 20.07 -25.00 0.74
N PHE A 91 20.79 -23.89 0.50
CA PHE A 91 22.14 -23.97 -0.09
C PHE A 91 23.18 -24.65 0.79
N ARG A 92 23.06 -24.55 2.12
CA ARG A 92 24.00 -25.16 3.06
C ARG A 92 23.71 -26.65 3.33
N GLU A 93 22.44 -27.01 3.43
CA GLU A 93 22.02 -28.32 3.95
C GLU A 93 21.65 -29.31 2.86
N ILE A 94 21.23 -28.86 1.68
CA ILE A 94 20.82 -29.75 0.59
C ILE A 94 21.99 -29.92 -0.38
N PRO A 95 22.64 -31.11 -0.42
CA PRO A 95 23.76 -31.35 -1.32
C PRO A 95 23.30 -31.34 -2.77
N GLY A 96 24.13 -30.84 -3.68
CA GLY A 96 23.84 -30.83 -5.11
C GLY A 96 23.12 -29.59 -5.61
N ILE A 97 22.56 -28.71 -4.75
CA ILE A 97 21.80 -27.54 -5.22
C ILE A 97 22.70 -26.57 -5.99
N LEU A 98 23.87 -26.24 -5.46
CA LEU A 98 24.80 -25.32 -6.11
C LEU A 98 25.43 -25.94 -7.36
N GLU A 99 25.57 -27.27 -7.39
CA GLU A 99 25.99 -28.02 -8.58
C GLU A 99 24.85 -28.26 -9.59
N GLY A 100 23.63 -27.78 -9.31
CA GLY A 100 22.44 -27.92 -10.17
C GLY A 100 21.85 -29.34 -10.25
N LYS A 101 22.26 -30.24 -9.35
CA LYS A 101 21.82 -31.64 -9.28
C LYS A 101 20.75 -31.88 -8.20
N GLY A 102 20.74 -31.06 -7.16
CA GLY A 102 19.80 -31.12 -6.05
C GLY A 102 18.51 -30.35 -6.36
N LYS A 103 17.36 -30.89 -5.94
CA LYS A 103 16.06 -30.24 -6.13
C LYS A 103 15.76 -29.29 -4.97
N PRO A 104 15.53 -27.99 -5.20
CA PRO A 104 15.16 -27.05 -4.14
C PRO A 104 13.77 -27.32 -3.54
N GLU A 105 13.57 -26.91 -2.29
CA GLU A 105 12.30 -27.00 -1.59
C GLU A 105 11.47 -25.72 -1.82
N TYR A 106 10.90 -25.58 -3.03
CA TYR A 106 10.13 -24.39 -3.40
C TYR A 106 8.91 -24.14 -2.50
N GLU A 107 8.27 -25.21 -2.03
CA GLU A 107 7.07 -25.14 -1.18
C GLU A 107 7.32 -24.38 0.12
N LYS A 108 8.53 -24.48 0.69
CA LYS A 108 8.90 -23.74 1.91
C LYS A 108 8.94 -22.23 1.68
N CYS A 109 9.53 -21.80 0.57
CA CYS A 109 9.56 -20.39 0.17
C CYS A 109 8.13 -19.85 -0.07
N VAL A 110 7.27 -20.64 -0.71
CA VAL A 110 5.86 -20.28 -0.93
C VAL A 110 5.11 -20.18 0.40
N ALA A 111 5.33 -21.11 1.33
CA ALA A 111 4.69 -21.08 2.64
C ALA A 111 5.07 -19.82 3.45
N ILE A 112 6.36 -19.44 3.45
CA ILE A 112 6.85 -18.23 4.15
C ILE A 112 6.14 -16.97 3.64
N SER A 113 6.08 -16.79 2.32
CA SER A 113 5.44 -15.60 1.73
C SER A 113 3.92 -15.61 1.93
N THR A 114 3.28 -16.78 1.89
CA THR A 114 1.84 -16.94 2.09
C THR A 114 1.44 -16.63 3.53
N GLU A 115 2.11 -17.21 4.52
CA GLU A 115 1.79 -16.98 5.93
C GLU A 115 2.04 -15.51 6.32
N ALA A 116 3.17 -14.95 5.88
CA ALA A 116 3.52 -13.57 6.17
C ALA A 116 2.51 -12.59 5.55
N SER A 117 2.12 -12.78 4.28
CA SER A 117 1.18 -11.88 3.60
C SER A 117 -0.19 -11.86 4.27
N ILE A 118 -0.76 -13.04 4.57
CA ILE A 118 -2.08 -13.16 5.23
C ILE A 118 -2.05 -12.49 6.60
N LYS A 119 -1.04 -12.79 7.43
CA LYS A 119 -0.97 -12.29 8.80
C LYS A 119 -0.70 -10.78 8.86
N LYS A 120 0.17 -10.28 7.97
CA LYS A 120 0.64 -8.89 8.03
C LYS A 120 -0.27 -7.90 7.32
N MET A 121 -1.09 -8.34 6.35
CA MET A 121 -2.08 -7.47 5.69
C MET A 121 -3.27 -7.08 6.57
N MET A 122 -3.57 -7.87 7.61
CA MET A 122 -4.72 -7.62 8.48
C MET A 122 -4.69 -6.24 9.14
N LEU A 123 -3.52 -5.82 9.65
CA LEU A 123 -3.39 -4.56 10.38
C LEU A 123 -3.53 -3.32 9.47
N PRO A 124 -2.79 -3.19 8.35
CA PRO A 124 -2.99 -2.09 7.41
C PRO A 124 -4.43 -2.02 6.85
N GLY A 125 -5.03 -3.17 6.54
CA GLY A 125 -6.41 -3.25 6.07
C GLY A 125 -7.42 -2.80 7.14
N ALA A 126 -7.23 -3.23 8.38
CA ALA A 126 -8.07 -2.80 9.49
C ALA A 126 -7.99 -1.28 9.72
N ILE A 127 -6.80 -0.68 9.67
CA ILE A 127 -6.62 0.76 9.83
C ILE A 127 -7.40 1.53 8.74
N ALA A 128 -7.33 1.10 7.48
CA ALA A 128 -8.02 1.77 6.38
C ALA A 128 -9.55 1.79 6.54
N ILE A 129 -10.14 0.73 7.11
CA ILE A 129 -11.59 0.61 7.29
C ILE A 129 -12.06 1.24 8.61
N ILE A 130 -11.33 1.01 9.70
CA ILE A 130 -11.75 1.40 11.04
C ILE A 130 -11.53 2.90 11.28
N SER A 131 -10.46 3.50 10.73
CA SER A 131 -10.13 4.90 11.02
C SER A 131 -11.23 5.89 10.59
N PRO A 132 -11.79 5.82 9.36
CA PRO A 132 -12.92 6.67 8.98
C PRO A 132 -14.16 6.47 9.87
N LEU A 133 -14.44 5.22 10.30
CA LEU A 133 -15.58 4.93 11.16
C LEU A 133 -15.40 5.58 12.54
N ILE A 134 -14.23 5.43 13.15
CA ILE A 134 -13.93 6.06 14.45
C ILE A 134 -14.06 7.57 14.33
N ILE A 135 -13.45 8.18 13.31
CA ILE A 135 -13.50 9.64 13.15
C ILE A 135 -14.95 10.11 12.93
N GLY A 136 -15.70 9.43 12.07
CA GLY A 136 -17.09 9.78 11.77
C GLY A 136 -18.04 9.69 12.97
N PHE A 137 -17.96 8.60 13.74
CA PHE A 137 -18.88 8.39 14.88
C PHE A 137 -18.49 9.16 16.14
N VAL A 138 -17.21 9.48 16.34
CA VAL A 138 -16.73 10.18 17.54
C VAL A 138 -16.67 11.69 17.36
N PHE A 139 -16.17 12.17 16.21
CA PHE A 139 -15.91 13.60 15.97
C PHE A 139 -16.90 14.25 14.99
N GLY A 140 -17.71 13.42 14.31
CA GLY A 140 -18.76 13.89 13.42
C GLY A 140 -18.33 14.05 11.95
N PRO A 141 -19.30 14.38 11.08
CA PRO A 141 -19.13 14.34 9.63
C PRO A 141 -18.15 15.38 9.09
N GLU A 142 -18.08 16.56 9.69
CA GLU A 142 -17.20 17.63 9.20
C GLU A 142 -15.72 17.31 9.43
N VAL A 143 -15.39 16.78 10.61
CA VAL A 143 -14.03 16.31 10.95
C VAL A 143 -13.64 15.10 10.09
N LEU A 144 -14.59 14.20 9.83
CA LEU A 144 -14.41 13.10 8.87
C LEU A 144 -14.10 13.63 7.47
N GLY A 145 -14.77 14.69 7.03
CA GLY A 145 -14.48 15.38 5.78
C GLY A 145 -13.02 15.85 5.71
N GLY A 146 -12.53 16.51 6.76
CA GLY A 146 -11.13 16.90 6.89
C GLY A 146 -10.17 15.70 6.82
N PHE A 147 -10.45 14.64 7.59
CA PHE A 147 -9.67 13.41 7.61
C PHE A 147 -9.56 12.75 6.24
N LEU A 148 -10.68 12.57 5.56
CA LEU A 148 -10.69 11.97 4.23
C LEU A 148 -9.86 12.85 3.27
N ALA A 149 -9.97 14.19 3.37
CA ALA A 149 -9.29 15.10 2.46
C ALA A 149 -7.77 15.01 2.62
N GLY A 150 -7.31 14.98 3.88
CA GLY A 150 -5.91 14.74 4.21
C GLY A 150 -5.40 13.40 3.68
N ALA A 151 -6.16 12.32 3.91
CA ALA A 151 -5.81 10.97 3.44
C ALA A 151 -5.73 10.89 1.91
N THR A 152 -6.60 11.60 1.20
CA THR A 152 -6.63 11.63 -0.26
C THR A 152 -5.41 12.36 -0.82
N VAL A 153 -5.14 13.58 -0.35
CA VAL A 153 -4.03 14.39 -0.86
C VAL A 153 -2.68 13.72 -0.58
N SER A 154 -2.45 13.25 0.65
CA SER A 154 -1.19 12.59 0.98
C SER A 154 -1.07 11.22 0.31
N GLY A 155 -2.17 10.47 0.21
CA GLY A 155 -2.20 9.14 -0.40
C GLY A 155 -1.88 9.16 -1.89
N VAL A 156 -2.43 10.13 -2.63
CA VAL A 156 -2.15 10.31 -4.06
C VAL A 156 -0.67 10.64 -4.28
N LEU A 157 -0.13 11.60 -3.53
CA LEU A 157 1.28 12.00 -3.66
C LEU A 157 2.23 10.86 -3.30
N MET A 158 1.98 10.17 -2.19
CA MET A 158 2.79 9.04 -1.74
C MET A 158 2.72 7.87 -2.73
N GLY A 159 1.52 7.56 -3.23
CA GLY A 159 1.31 6.51 -4.22
C GLY A 159 2.05 6.77 -5.53
N MET A 160 1.97 8.00 -6.05
CA MET A 160 2.71 8.39 -7.26
C MET A 160 4.22 8.32 -7.05
N PHE A 161 4.70 8.82 -5.89
CA PHE A 161 6.11 8.79 -5.55
C PHE A 161 6.65 7.37 -5.49
N GLN A 162 6.01 6.47 -4.73
CA GLN A 162 6.44 5.07 -4.61
C GLN A 162 6.36 4.31 -5.93
N ASN A 163 5.33 4.56 -6.73
CA ASN A 163 5.17 3.93 -8.04
C ASN A 163 6.33 4.30 -8.98
N ASN A 164 6.64 5.59 -9.09
CA ASN A 164 7.66 6.07 -10.01
C ASN A 164 9.07 5.76 -9.52
N ALA A 165 9.33 5.92 -8.22
CA ALA A 165 10.61 5.56 -7.63
C ALA A 165 10.90 4.06 -7.76
N GLY A 166 9.90 3.21 -7.51
CA GLY A 166 10.03 1.76 -7.65
C GLY A 166 10.13 1.28 -9.09
N GLY A 167 9.50 1.97 -10.05
CA GLY A 167 9.62 1.64 -11.47
C GLY A 167 10.92 2.12 -12.12
N ALA A 168 11.61 3.10 -11.51
CA ALA A 168 12.88 3.62 -12.00
C ALA A 168 14.11 2.84 -11.49
N TRP A 169 13.96 2.09 -10.39
CA TRP A 169 15.00 1.24 -9.83
C TRP A 169 15.02 -0.14 -10.49
#